data_AF-A0A9E1MWH4-F1
#
_entry.id   AF-A0A9E1MWH4-F1
#
_cell.length_a   1.000
_cell.length_b   1.000
_cell.length_c   1.000
_cell.angle_alpha   90.00
_cell.angle_beta   90.00
_cell.angle_gamma   90.00
#
_symmetry.space_group_name_H-M   'P 1'
#
loop_
_entity.id
_entity.type
_entity.pdbx_description
1 polymer ?
#
loop_
_entity_poly.entity_id
_entity_poly.type
_entity_poly.pdbx_seq_one_letter_code
_entity_poly.pdbx_strand_id
1 'polypeptide(L)'
;EACSGKDAEDALGRVEITVNKNTVPGEKRSPFVASGIRIGTPAMTTRGMGVEASVQIANWIADTIENRENDDMLQKIRQQVVDMCQQFPVYPEHLIH
;
A
#
# COMPACT_ATOMS: atom_id res chain seq x y z
N GLU A 1 16.85 3.50 -11.85
CA GLU A 1 17.29 4.22 -10.63
C GLU A 1 16.79 3.50 -9.39
N ALA A 2 17.38 3.75 -8.22
CA ALA A 2 16.88 3.20 -6.96
C ALA A 2 15.59 3.92 -6.54
N CYS A 3 14.51 3.16 -6.33
CA CYS A 3 13.20 3.64 -5.89
C CYS A 3 13.35 4.50 -4.60
N SER A 4 12.85 5.73 -4.61
CA SER A 4 12.80 6.59 -3.42
C SER A 4 11.55 6.34 -2.57
N GLY A 5 11.50 6.93 -1.37
CA GLY A 5 10.32 6.85 -0.52
C GLY A 5 9.08 7.47 -1.18
N LYS A 6 9.27 8.58 -1.90
CA LYS A 6 8.24 9.25 -2.68
C LYS A 6 7.79 8.39 -3.87
N ASP A 7 8.71 7.78 -4.61
CA ASP A 7 8.33 6.92 -5.75
C ASP A 7 7.51 5.71 -5.27
N ALA A 8 7.88 5.14 -4.12
CA ALA A 8 7.14 4.04 -3.51
C ALA A 8 5.75 4.49 -3.02
N GLU A 9 5.65 5.64 -2.35
CA GLU A 9 4.37 6.23 -1.91
C GLU A 9 3.44 6.49 -3.10
N ASP A 10 3.95 7.11 -4.17
CA ASP A 10 3.21 7.43 -5.38
C ASP A 10 2.75 6.14 -6.10
N ALA A 11 3.63 5.14 -6.25
CA ALA A 11 3.29 3.86 -6.91
C ALA A 11 2.23 3.06 -6.12
N LEU A 12 2.37 2.97 -4.79
CA LEU A 12 1.41 2.27 -3.94
C LEU A 12 0.05 2.98 -3.91
N GLY A 13 0.04 4.31 -3.99
CA GLY A 13 -1.19 5.10 -4.13
C GLY A 13 -1.99 4.74 -5.39
N ARG A 14 -1.32 4.43 -6.51
CA ARG A 14 -2.00 4.04 -7.76
C ARG A 14 -2.82 2.74 -7.62
N VAL A 15 -2.42 1.86 -6.70
CA VAL A 15 -3.09 0.59 -6.41
C VAL A 15 -3.95 0.61 -5.15
N GLU A 16 -4.26 1.81 -4.62
CA GLU A 16 -5.08 2.01 -3.41
C GLU A 16 -4.45 1.45 -2.12
N ILE A 17 -3.12 1.32 -2.07
CA ILE A 17 -2.37 1.03 -0.85
C ILE A 17 -1.78 2.34 -0.32
N THR A 18 -2.39 2.91 0.72
CA THR A 18 -1.93 4.17 1.30
C THR A 18 -0.79 3.94 2.30
N VAL A 19 0.37 4.54 2.04
CA VAL A 19 1.53 4.55 2.94
C VAL A 19 2.05 5.99 3.11
N ASN A 20 3.07 6.17 3.95
CA ASN A 20 3.75 7.43 4.11
C ASN A 20 5.25 7.29 3.83
N LYS A 21 5.80 8.11 2.93
CA LYS A 21 7.25 8.28 2.76
C LYS A 21 7.86 8.78 4.06
N ASN A 22 8.97 8.17 4.46
CA ASN A 22 9.62 8.44 5.74
C ASN A 22 11.13 8.33 5.60
N THR A 23 11.86 9.21 6.29
CA THR A 23 13.32 9.12 6.35
C THR A 23 13.76 7.84 7.05
N VAL A 24 14.96 7.37 6.72
CA VAL A 24 15.60 6.20 7.34
C VAL A 24 16.95 6.60 7.95
N PRO A 25 17.56 5.80 8.85
CA PRO A 25 18.87 6.12 9.40
C PRO A 25 19.91 6.39 8.30
N GLY A 26 20.65 7.50 8.42
CA GLY A 26 21.65 7.90 7.43
C GLY A 26 21.10 8.54 6.15
N GLU A 27 19.87 9.06 6.19
CA GLU A 27 19.21 9.71 5.05
C GLU A 27 20.09 10.77 4.37
N LYS A 28 20.09 10.74 3.03
CA LYS A 28 20.81 11.69 2.17
C LYS A 28 19.88 12.47 1.23
N ARG A 29 18.65 11.98 1.03
CA ARG A 29 17.64 12.64 0.20
C ARG A 29 16.91 13.72 1.00
N SER A 30 16.28 14.64 0.28
CA SER A 30 15.39 15.64 0.87
C SER A 30 14.25 14.95 1.67
N PRO A 31 13.80 15.53 2.80
CA PRO A 31 12.64 15.02 3.55
C PRO A 31 11.35 14.91 2.71
N PHE A 32 11.23 15.68 1.63
CA PHE A 32 10.09 15.62 0.70
C PHE A 32 10.15 14.42 -0.26
N VAL A 33 11.31 13.76 -0.35
CA VAL A 33 11.54 12.58 -1.21
C VAL A 33 11.72 11.34 -0.34
N ALA A 34 12.59 11.41 0.66
CA ALA A 34 12.97 10.33 1.56
C ALA A 34 13.47 9.05 0.85
N SER A 35 13.98 8.09 1.62
CA SER A 35 14.51 6.83 1.11
C SER A 35 13.73 5.59 1.57
N GLY A 36 12.63 5.76 2.32
CA GLY A 36 11.80 4.65 2.79
C GLY A 36 10.34 5.01 2.96
N ILE A 37 9.55 4.03 3.39
CA ILE A 37 8.14 4.15 3.71
C ILE A 37 7.86 3.57 5.11
N ARG A 38 6.82 4.07 5.78
CA ARG A 38 6.32 3.53 7.04
C ARG A 38 4.97 2.88 6.83
N ILE A 39 4.81 1.68 7.39
CA ILE A 39 3.59 0.87 7.31
C ILE A 39 3.09 0.60 8.75
N GLY A 40 1.78 0.67 8.95
CA GLY A 40 1.13 0.35 10.21
C GLY A 40 -0.08 -0.57 10.00
N THR A 41 -0.22 -1.57 10.86
CA THR A 41 -1.32 -2.55 10.82
C THR A 41 -2.64 -2.14 11.49
N PRO A 42 -2.73 -1.15 12.42
CA PRO A 42 -3.98 -0.89 13.14
C PRO A 42 -5.21 -0.65 12.24
N ALA A 43 -5.07 0.10 11.14
CA ALA A 43 -6.19 0.41 10.26
C ALA A 43 -6.79 -0.84 9.59
N MET A 44 -5.96 -1.80 9.21
CA MET A 44 -6.42 -3.05 8.59
C MET A 44 -6.92 -4.05 9.62
N THR A 45 -6.28 -4.14 10.79
CA THR A 45 -6.67 -5.10 11.83
C THR A 45 -8.00 -4.71 12.50
N THR A 46 -8.27 -3.41 12.68
CA THR A 46 -9.59 -2.93 13.16
C THR A 46 -10.72 -3.27 12.18
N ARG A 47 -10.42 -3.46 10.89
CA ARG A 47 -11.39 -3.91 9.87
C ARG A 47 -11.53 -5.44 9.79
N GLY A 48 -10.84 -6.19 10.65
CA GLY A 48 -10.91 -7.66 10.70
C GLY A 48 -9.91 -8.39 9.80
N MET A 49 -8.97 -7.69 9.17
CA MET A 49 -7.93 -8.34 8.35
C MET A 49 -6.91 -9.08 9.22
N GLY A 50 -6.69 -10.37 8.92
CA GLY A 50 -5.77 -11.25 9.64
C GLY A 50 -4.42 -11.47 8.95
N VAL A 51 -3.74 -12.55 9.33
CA VAL A 51 -2.39 -12.90 8.83
C VAL A 51 -2.37 -13.12 7.33
N GLU A 52 -3.34 -13.86 6.78
CA GLU A 52 -3.41 -14.15 5.34
C GLU A 52 -3.56 -12.88 4.50
N ALA A 53 -4.47 -11.99 4.89
CA ALA A 53 -4.61 -10.67 4.28
C ALA A 53 -3.32 -9.85 4.38
N SER A 54 -2.62 -9.93 5.52
CA SER A 54 -1.35 -9.21 5.73
C SER A 54 -0.24 -9.70 4.79
N VAL A 55 -0.13 -11.01 4.59
CA VAL A 55 0.82 -11.60 3.63
C VAL A 55 0.49 -11.15 2.21
N GLN A 56 -0.79 -11.18 1.83
CA GLN A 56 -1.20 -10.76 0.49
C GLN A 56 -0.92 -9.26 0.25
N ILE A 57 -1.17 -8.39 1.24
CA ILE A 57 -0.84 -6.97 1.17
C ILE A 57 0.67 -6.78 1.02
N ALA A 58 1.50 -7.54 1.76
CA ALA A 58 2.96 -7.48 1.63
C ALA A 58 3.43 -7.87 0.21
N ASN A 59 2.83 -8.90 -0.39
CA ASN A 59 3.11 -9.30 -1.77
C ASN A 59 2.75 -8.19 -2.76
N TRP A 60 1.56 -7.59 -2.63
CA TRP A 60 1.17 -6.46 -3.48
C TRP A 60 2.10 -5.25 -3.34
N ILE A 61 2.61 -4.98 -2.13
CA ILE A 61 3.59 -3.91 -1.92
C ILE A 61 4.86 -4.19 -2.70
N ALA A 62 5.41 -5.42 -2.60
CA ALA A 62 6.60 -5.82 -3.34
C ALA A 62 6.38 -5.75 -4.85
N ASP A 63 5.31 -6.38 -5.35
CA ASP A 63 4.97 -6.43 -6.77
C ASP A 63 4.79 -5.02 -7.35
N THR A 64 4.14 -4.12 -6.61
CA THR A 64 3.92 -2.72 -7.03
C THR A 64 5.23 -1.95 -7.14
N ILE A 65 6.14 -2.09 -6.17
CA ILE A 65 7.43 -1.39 -6.19
C ILE A 65 8.31 -1.88 -7.34
N GLU A 66 8.33 -3.20 -7.58
CA GLU A 66 9.10 -3.83 -8.66
C GLU A 66 8.54 -3.49 -10.05
N ASN A 67 7.21 -3.38 -10.17
CA ASN A 67 6.51 -3.15 -11.43
C ASN A 67 5.89 -1.75 -11.55
N ARG A 68 6.44 -0.75 -10.86
CA ARG A 68 5.86 0.62 -10.76
C ARG A 68 5.69 1.37 -12.10
N GLU A 69 6.31 0.89 -13.16
CA GLU A 69 6.21 1.43 -14.53
C GLU A 69 5.30 0.58 -15.45
N ASN A 70 4.68 -0.50 -14.92
CA ASN A 70 3.81 -1.40 -15.66
C ASN A 70 2.34 -1.17 -15.29
N ASP A 71 1.67 -0.33 -16.07
CA ASP A 71 0.30 0.11 -15.81
C ASP A 71 -0.71 -1.05 -15.77
N ASP A 72 -0.52 -2.08 -16.61
CA ASP A 72 -1.41 -3.25 -16.64
C ASP A 72 -1.31 -4.07 -15.34
N MET A 73 -0.08 -4.27 -14.85
CA MET A 73 0.17 -4.95 -13.57
C MET A 73 -0.43 -4.16 -12.41
N LEU A 74 -0.25 -2.83 -12.40
CA LEU A 74 -0.80 -1.97 -11.36
C LEU A 74 -2.33 -1.96 -11.38
N GLN A 75 -2.95 -1.93 -12.56
CA GLN A 75 -4.41 -2.00 -12.67
C GLN A 75 -4.96 -3.34 -12.14
N LYS A 76 -4.25 -4.45 -12.41
CA LYS A 76 -4.61 -5.76 -11.85
C LYS A 76 -4.51 -5.77 -10.33
N ILE A 77 -3.40 -5.28 -9.76
CA ILE A 77 -3.21 -5.23 -8.30
C ILE A 77 -4.28 -4.34 -7.66
N ARG A 78 -4.54 -3.16 -8.25
CA ARG A 78 -5.59 -2.23 -7.80
C ARG A 78 -6.95 -2.93 -7.65
N GLN A 79 -7.36 -3.71 -8.66
CA GLN A 79 -8.63 -4.42 -8.61
C GLN A 79 -8.65 -5.42 -7.44
N GLN A 80 -7.58 -6.18 -7.25
CA GLN A 80 -7.48 -7.15 -6.16
C GLN A 80 -7.50 -6.48 -4.77
N VAL A 81 -6.85 -5.32 -4.63
CA VAL A 81 -6.87 -4.51 -3.40
C VAL A 81 -8.29 -4.03 -3.08
N VAL A 82 -9.02 -3.55 -4.10
CA VAL A 82 -10.41 -3.11 -3.94
C VAL A 82 -11.31 -4.28 -3.54
N ASP A 83 -11.18 -5.42 -4.22
CA ASP A 83 -11.98 -6.63 -3.93
C ASP A 83 -11.73 -7.14 -2.50
N MET A 84 -10.49 -7.07 -2.00
CA MET A 84 -10.19 -7.37 -0.61
C MET A 84 -10.82 -6.34 0.33
N CYS A 85 -10.70 -5.04 0.04
CA CYS A 85 -11.28 -3.99 0.87
C CYS A 85 -12.81 -4.12 1.01
N GLN A 86 -13.51 -4.61 -0.02
CA GLN A 86 -14.95 -4.85 0.01
C GLN A 86 -15.35 -5.99 0.96
N GLN A 87 -14.48 -6.98 1.16
CA GLN A 87 -14.70 -8.08 2.11
C GLN A 87 -14.54 -7.61 3.57
N PHE A 88 -13.87 -6.48 3.79
CA PHE A 88 -13.58 -5.91 5.11
C PHE A 88 -14.06 -4.44 5.17
N PRO A 89 -15.38 -4.19 5.13
CA PRO A 89 -15.92 -2.84 5.10
C PRO A 89 -15.60 -2.08 6.38
N VAL A 90 -15.44 -0.75 6.28
CA VAL A 90 -15.12 0.12 7.42
C VAL A 90 -16.31 0.26 8.38
N TYR A 91 -17.53 0.34 7.83
CA TYR A 91 -18.78 0.49 8.59
C TYR A 91 -19.78 -0.59 8.17
N PRO A 92 -19.68 -1.82 8.71
CA PRO A 92 -20.60 -2.91 8.39
C PRO A 92 -22.07 -2.55 8.62
N GLU A 93 -22.36 -1.76 9.64
CA GLU A 93 -23.70 -1.31 10.05
C GLU A 93 -24.41 -0.42 9.02
N HIS A 94 -23.66 0.25 8.14
CA HIS A 94 -24.21 1.12 7.10
C HIS A 94 -24.42 0.42 5.75
N LEU A 95 -24.13 -0.89 5.66
CA LEU A 95 -24.37 -1.69 4.45
C LEU A 95 -25.80 -2.23 4.34
N ILE A 96 -26.68 -1.87 5.27
CA ILE A 96 -28.11 -2.19 5.21
C ILE A 96 -28.77 -1.23 4.20
N HIS A 97 -28.86 -1.69 2.96
CA HIS A 97 -29.80 -1.18 1.95
C HIS A 97 -30.81 -2.26 1.62
#